data_AF-A0A939KXX9-F1
#
_entry.id   AF-A0A939KXX9-F1
#
_cell.length_a   1.000
_cell.length_b   1.000
_cell.length_c   1.000
_cell.angle_alpha   90.00
_cell.angle_beta   90.00
_cell.angle_gamma   90.00
#
_symmetry.space_group_name_H-M   'P 1'
#
loop_
_entity.id
_entity.type
_entity.pdbx_description
1 polymer ?
#
loop_
_entity_poly.entity_id
_entity_poly.type
_entity_poly.pdbx_seq_one_letter_code
_entity_poly.pdbx_strand_id
1 'polypeptide(L)'
;MYIVTISNWFNAWEELNLVGLYDRKGRGRKPKFNSEQKEQIVAWTKEYPKKISLVKEKAKQNWNVSVSKDTIKRILKNENMSWRRIRKRVGRVRERPGRLWTREESHNPRNIKKKSKN
;
A
#
# COMPACT_ATOMS: atom_id res chain seq x y z
N MET A 1 -22.43 17.55 45.84
CA MET A 1 -21.79 16.32 45.32
C MET A 1 -22.83 15.65 44.43
N TYR A 2 -22.55 15.46 43.13
CA TYR A 2 -23.11 14.46 42.20
C TYR A 2 -23.06 14.95 40.73
N ILE A 3 -22.23 14.22 39.95
CA ILE A 3 -22.27 13.96 38.50
C ILE A 3 -22.23 15.18 37.54
N VAL A 4 -21.03 15.75 37.41
CA VAL A 4 -20.67 16.81 36.42
C VAL A 4 -20.88 16.38 34.96
N THR A 5 -20.98 15.06 34.69
CA THR A 5 -21.08 14.53 33.33
C THR A 5 -22.48 14.65 32.72
N ILE A 6 -23.56 14.24 33.41
CA ILE A 6 -24.91 14.24 32.81
C ILE A 6 -25.38 15.67 32.54
N SER A 7 -25.14 16.59 33.48
CA SER A 7 -25.55 17.99 33.33
C SER A 7 -24.84 18.69 32.18
N ASN A 8 -23.56 18.38 31.92
CA ASN A 8 -22.83 18.95 30.78
C ASN A 8 -23.38 18.50 29.43
N TRP A 9 -23.83 17.24 29.31
CA TRP A 9 -24.47 16.75 28.09
C TRP A 9 -25.84 17.38 27.90
N PHE A 10 -26.62 17.51 28.98
CA PHE A 10 -27.94 18.12 28.94
C PHE A 10 -27.87 19.59 28.54
N ASN A 11 -26.94 20.36 29.14
CA ASN A 11 -26.73 21.76 28.79
C ASN A 11 -26.24 21.94 27.34
N ALA A 12 -25.35 21.05 26.87
CA ALA A 12 -24.89 21.10 25.48
C ALA A 12 -26.01 20.81 24.46
N TRP A 13 -26.97 19.94 24.82
CA TRP A 13 -28.16 19.71 24.02
C TRP A 13 -29.12 20.90 24.02
N GLU A 14 -29.40 21.48 25.19
CA GLU A 14 -30.28 22.66 25.30
C GLU A 14 -29.75 23.86 24.51
N GLU A 15 -28.44 24.12 24.54
CA GLU A 15 -27.83 25.27 23.87
C GLU A 15 -27.63 25.07 22.37
N LEU A 16 -27.23 23.87 21.94
CA LEU A 16 -26.71 23.61 20.59
C LEU A 16 -27.49 22.51 19.85
N ASN A 17 -28.54 21.96 20.46
CA ASN A 17 -29.31 20.82 19.95
C ASN A 17 -28.38 19.67 19.52
N LEU A 18 -28.67 19.04 18.38
CA LEU A 18 -27.86 17.95 17.80
C LEU A 18 -26.39 18.32 17.61
N VAL A 19 -26.07 19.61 17.42
CA VAL A 19 -24.67 20.05 17.24
C VAL A 19 -23.85 19.87 18.52
N GLY A 20 -24.48 20.01 19.68
CA GLY A 20 -23.85 19.88 21.00
C GLY A 20 -23.41 18.46 21.35
N LEU A 21 -23.99 17.43 20.71
CA LEU A 21 -23.60 16.03 20.93
C LEU A 21 -22.44 15.56 20.03
N TYR A 22 -22.05 16.32 19.00
CA TYR A 22 -20.96 15.89 18.14
C TYR A 22 -19.62 15.86 18.88
N ASP A 23 -18.80 14.87 18.54
CA ASP A 23 -17.43 14.81 19.00
C ASP A 23 -16.65 16.06 18.58
N ARG A 24 -16.14 16.77 19.57
CA ARG A 24 -15.28 17.94 19.32
C ARG A 24 -14.00 17.49 18.62
N LYS A 25 -13.62 18.25 17.58
CA LYS A 25 -12.37 18.03 16.84
C LYS A 25 -11.18 18.11 17.80
N GLY A 26 -10.17 17.25 17.59
CA GLY A 26 -8.91 17.28 18.35
C GLY A 26 -8.83 16.32 19.54
N ARG A 27 -9.82 15.44 19.74
CA ARG A 27 -9.66 14.30 20.65
C ARG A 27 -8.61 13.31 20.12
N GLY A 28 -7.82 12.73 21.02
CA GLY A 28 -6.83 11.70 20.71
C GLY A 28 -5.38 12.18 20.60
N ARG A 29 -4.48 11.26 20.21
CA ARG A 29 -3.04 11.53 20.13
C ARG A 29 -2.71 12.37 18.88
N LYS A 30 -2.10 13.54 19.10
CA LYS A 30 -1.63 14.39 18.00
C LYS A 30 -0.62 13.65 17.10
N PRO A 31 -0.71 13.80 15.77
CA PRO A 31 0.22 13.16 14.84
C PRO A 31 1.64 13.68 15.08
N LYS A 32 2.64 12.79 14.95
CA LYS A 32 4.06 13.13 15.13
C LYS A 32 4.67 13.94 13.98
N PHE A 33 3.98 14.02 12.84
CA PHE A 33 4.49 14.62 11.62
C PHE A 33 3.52 15.65 11.06
N ASN A 34 4.08 16.76 10.58
CA ASN A 34 3.35 17.79 9.83
C ASN A 34 2.97 17.30 8.41
N SER A 35 2.06 17.97 7.72
CA SER A 35 1.69 17.69 6.32
C SER A 35 2.93 17.66 5.41
N GLU A 36 3.76 18.69 5.46
CA GLU A 36 4.99 18.79 4.65
C GLU A 36 5.95 17.61 4.88
N GLN A 37 6.09 17.18 6.13
CA GLN A 37 6.94 16.04 6.48
C GLN A 37 6.39 14.74 5.91
N LYS A 38 5.06 14.59 5.83
CA LYS A 38 4.43 13.41 5.21
C LYS A 38 4.70 13.39 3.70
N GLU A 39 4.62 14.53 3.03
CA GLU A 39 4.94 14.64 1.61
C GLU A 39 6.39 14.24 1.32
N GLN A 40 7.34 14.71 2.14
CA GLN A 40 8.76 14.31 2.04
C GLN A 40 8.95 12.80 2.27
N ILE A 41 8.25 12.23 3.24
CA ILE A 41 8.27 10.77 3.49
C ILE A 41 7.74 10.00 2.26
N VAL A 42 6.68 10.50 1.62
CA VAL A 42 6.15 9.92 0.37
C VAL A 42 7.17 10.00 -0.75
N ALA A 43 7.86 11.14 -0.91
CA ALA A 43 8.90 11.32 -1.91
C ALA A 43 10.05 10.31 -1.73
N TRP A 44 10.63 10.20 -0.54
CA TRP A 44 11.68 9.22 -0.24
C TRP A 44 11.21 7.77 -0.41
N THR A 45 9.93 7.50 -0.15
CA THR A 45 9.38 6.15 -0.34
C THR A 45 9.22 5.82 -1.82
N LYS A 46 8.91 6.80 -2.69
CA LYS A 46 8.87 6.60 -4.14
C LYS A 46 10.25 6.26 -4.71
N GLU A 47 11.30 6.88 -4.19
CA GLU A 47 12.70 6.54 -4.54
C GLU A 47 13.09 5.13 -4.07
N TYR A 48 12.68 4.76 -2.85
CA TYR A 48 13.09 3.50 -2.20
C TYR A 48 11.89 2.67 -1.68
N PRO A 49 11.02 2.12 -2.56
CA PRO A 49 9.74 1.53 -2.16
C PRO A 49 9.86 0.31 -1.26
N LYS A 50 10.98 -0.43 -1.31
CA LYS A 50 11.21 -1.63 -0.51
C LYS A 50 11.95 -1.36 0.81
N LYS A 51 12.59 -0.20 0.97
CA LYS A 51 13.55 0.07 2.05
C LYS A 51 13.01 1.11 3.05
N ILE A 52 11.95 0.75 3.78
CA ILE A 52 11.31 1.61 4.81
C ILE A 52 12.29 1.97 5.94
N SER A 53 13.29 1.12 6.23
CA SER A 53 14.32 1.41 7.22
C SER A 53 15.14 2.64 6.85
N LEU A 54 15.48 2.83 5.56
CA LEU A 54 16.22 4.00 5.10
C LEU A 54 15.38 5.27 5.26
N VAL A 55 14.09 5.21 4.95
CA VAL A 55 13.16 6.33 5.15
C VAL A 55 13.09 6.73 6.63
N LYS A 56 13.10 5.73 7.54
CA LYS A 56 13.16 5.97 8.99
C LYS A 56 14.46 6.67 9.40
N GLU A 57 15.60 6.22 8.87
CA GLU A 57 16.92 6.80 9.18
C GLU A 57 17.00 8.24 8.68
N LYS A 58 16.57 8.51 7.44
CA LYS A 58 16.48 9.87 6.89
C LYS A 58 15.57 10.78 7.74
N ALA A 59 14.42 10.28 8.17
CA ALA A 59 13.51 11.04 9.02
C ALA A 59 14.12 11.35 10.40
N LYS A 60 14.89 10.42 10.97
CA LYS A 60 15.61 10.64 12.22
C LYS A 60 16.74 11.65 12.05
N GLN A 61 17.50 11.59 10.96
CA GLN A 61 18.60 12.53 10.68
C GLN A 61 18.09 13.96 10.46
N ASN A 62 17.01 14.14 9.69
CA ASN A 62 16.50 15.48 9.35
C ASN A 62 15.73 16.15 10.48
N TRP A 63 14.96 15.40 11.28
CA TRP A 63 14.02 15.98 12.25
C TRP A 63 14.25 15.53 13.70
N ASN A 64 15.25 14.68 13.95
CA ASN A 64 15.53 14.06 15.24
C ASN A 64 14.33 13.32 15.89
N VAL A 65 13.33 12.96 15.08
CA VAL A 65 12.13 12.25 15.58
C VAL A 65 12.37 10.75 15.53
N SER A 66 12.32 10.09 16.70
CA SER A 66 12.37 8.64 16.78
C SER A 66 10.98 8.04 16.51
N VAL A 67 10.91 7.24 15.43
CA VAL A 67 9.65 6.69 14.91
C VAL A 67 9.76 5.22 14.58
N SER A 68 8.67 4.48 14.79
CA SER A 68 8.57 3.08 14.40
C SER A 68 8.34 2.94 12.89
N LYS A 69 8.72 1.79 12.34
CA LYS A 69 8.43 1.45 10.93
C LYS A 69 6.91 1.49 10.66
N ASP A 70 6.10 1.09 11.63
CA ASP A 70 4.64 1.06 11.49
C ASP A 70 4.01 2.46 11.45
N THR A 71 4.63 3.45 12.11
CA THR A 71 4.17 4.84 12.01
C THR A 71 4.33 5.35 10.58
N ILE A 72 5.48 5.05 9.94
CA ILE A 72 5.74 5.41 8.54
C ILE A 72 4.77 4.66 7.61
N LYS A 73 4.58 3.36 7.81
CA LYS A 73 3.61 2.58 7.02
C LYS A 73 2.19 3.13 7.13
N ARG A 74 1.77 3.59 8.32
CA ARG A 74 0.44 4.19 8.53
C ARG A 74 0.28 5.50 7.78
N ILE A 75 1.31 6.36 7.78
CA ILE A 75 1.32 7.59 6.98
C ILE A 75 1.15 7.24 5.50
N LEU A 76 1.98 6.35 4.98
CA LEU A 76 1.92 5.94 3.58
C LEU A 76 0.56 5.34 3.20
N LYS A 77 -0.08 4.59 4.10
CA LYS A 77 -1.43 4.05 3.88
C LYS A 77 -2.49 5.15 3.79
N ASN A 78 -2.37 6.20 4.60
CA ASN A 78 -3.26 7.36 4.52
C ASN A 78 -3.06 8.14 3.21
N GLU A 79 -1.84 8.14 2.66
CA GLU A 79 -1.48 8.71 1.36
C GLU A 79 -1.79 7.75 0.18
N ASN A 80 -2.77 6.87 0.33
CA ASN A 80 -3.24 5.89 -0.67
C ASN A 80 -2.20 4.85 -1.16
N MET A 81 -1.07 4.65 -0.47
CA MET A 81 -0.15 3.56 -0.80
C MET A 81 -0.59 2.22 -0.22
N SER A 82 -0.36 1.15 -0.97
CA SER A 82 -0.71 -0.21 -0.57
C SER A 82 0.45 -1.18 -0.74
N TRP A 83 0.57 -2.12 0.21
CA TRP A 83 1.55 -3.19 0.15
C TRP A 83 0.97 -4.34 -0.67
N ARG A 84 1.27 -4.39 -1.97
CA ARG A 84 0.84 -5.49 -2.85
C ARG A 84 1.94 -6.52 -3.03
N ARG A 85 1.56 -7.80 -3.04
CA ARG A 85 2.46 -8.90 -3.41
C ARG A 85 2.65 -8.91 -4.92
N ILE A 86 3.90 -8.89 -5.37
CA ILE A 86 4.25 -9.09 -6.77
C ILE A 86 4.20 -10.60 -7.05
N ARG A 87 3.35 -11.03 -8.00
CA ARG A 87 3.33 -12.42 -8.47
C ARG A 87 4.55 -12.65 -9.36
N LYS A 88 5.44 -13.59 -8.97
CA LYS A 88 6.65 -13.95 -9.72
C LYS A 88 6.41 -14.85 -10.94
N ARG A 89 5.17 -15.28 -11.19
CA ARG A 89 4.89 -16.16 -12.34
C ARG A 89 4.78 -15.30 -13.60
N VAL A 90 5.74 -15.45 -14.50
CA VAL A 90 5.53 -15.17 -15.93
C VAL A 90 4.42 -16.12 -16.35
N GLY A 91 3.30 -15.60 -16.86
CA GLY A 91 2.27 -16.47 -17.44
C GLY A 91 2.97 -17.42 -18.40
N ARG A 92 2.79 -18.73 -18.24
CA ARG A 92 3.29 -19.68 -19.25
C ARG A 92 2.74 -19.19 -20.58
N VAL A 93 3.61 -18.72 -21.48
CA VAL A 93 3.22 -18.56 -22.87
C VAL A 93 2.79 -19.95 -23.26
N ARG A 94 1.49 -20.16 -23.46
CA ARG A 94 1.03 -21.36 -24.14
C ARG A 94 1.65 -21.21 -25.53
N GLU A 95 2.69 -21.97 -25.82
CA GLU A 95 3.07 -22.18 -27.22
C GLU A 95 1.79 -22.61 -27.91
N ARG A 96 1.25 -21.78 -28.80
CA ARG A 96 0.20 -22.24 -29.70
C ARG A 96 0.85 -23.39 -30.46
N PRO A 97 0.38 -24.65 -30.31
CA PRO A 97 0.93 -25.74 -31.10
C PRO A 97 0.87 -25.28 -32.56
N GLY A 98 2.02 -25.36 -33.22
CA GLY A 98 2.28 -24.71 -34.50
C GLY A 98 1.12 -24.89 -35.47
N ARG A 99 0.85 -23.80 -36.20
CA ARG A 99 0.08 -23.80 -37.45
C ARG A 99 0.36 -25.11 -38.19
N LEU A 100 -0.70 -25.91 -38.40
CA LEU A 100 -0.64 -27.27 -38.95
C LEU A 100 0.37 -27.38 -40.09
N TRP A 101 1.23 -28.40 -40.01
CA TRP A 101 2.08 -28.87 -41.09
C TRP A 101 1.27 -28.86 -42.40
N THR A 102 1.74 -28.12 -43.41
CA THR A 102 1.16 -28.24 -44.75
C THR A 102 1.34 -29.69 -45.21
N ARG A 103 0.33 -30.23 -45.92
CA ARG A 103 0.28 -31.62 -46.41
C ARG A 103 1.55 -32.06 -47.14
N GLU A 104 2.29 -31.10 -47.67
CA GLU A 104 3.55 -31.23 -48.39
C GLU A 104 4.76 -31.58 -47.49
N GLU A 105 4.80 -31.12 -46.23
CA GLU A 105 5.95 -31.35 -45.35
C GLU A 105 5.97 -32.76 -44.74
N SER A 106 4.81 -33.39 -44.61
CA SER A 106 4.64 -34.77 -44.09
C SER A 106 5.25 -35.85 -44.98
N HIS A 107 5.41 -35.60 -46.29
CA HIS A 107 5.98 -36.56 -47.25
C HIS A 107 7.45 -36.28 -47.58
N ASN A 108 8.11 -35.32 -46.93
CA ASN A 108 9.51 -35.03 -47.18
C ASN A 108 10.42 -36.10 -46.53
N PRO A 109 11.16 -36.92 -47.30
CA PRO A 109 11.98 -38.01 -46.78
C PRO A 109 13.12 -37.55 -45.85
N ARG A 110 13.47 -36.25 -45.83
CA ARG A 110 14.49 -35.70 -44.92
C ARG A 110 14.01 -35.59 -43.46
N ASN A 111 12.70 -35.51 -43.21
CA ASN A 111 12.14 -35.33 -41.87
C ASN A 111 11.80 -36.65 -41.15
N ILE A 112 11.72 -37.77 -41.87
CA ILE A 112 11.38 -39.09 -41.33
C ILE A 112 12.45 -39.58 -40.34
N LYS A 113 13.73 -39.25 -40.59
CA LYS A 113 14.86 -39.67 -39.74
C LYS A 113 14.92 -39.02 -38.36
N LYS A 114 14.16 -37.95 -38.10
CA LYS A 114 14.12 -37.27 -36.79
C LYS A 114 13.10 -37.86 -35.82
N LYS A 115 12.17 -38.71 -36.30
CA LYS A 115 11.06 -39.24 -35.49
C LYS A 115 11.34 -40.56 -34.76
N SER A 116 12.46 -41.24 -35.02
CA SER A 116 12.76 -42.57 -34.43
C SER A 116 13.80 -42.56 -33.30
N LYS A 117 14.21 -41.38 -32.81
CA LYS A 117 15.09 -41.24 -31.63
C LYS A 117 14.32 -40.53 -30.52
N ASN A 118 13.41 -41.25 -29.89
CA ASN A 118 12.89 -41.02 -28.54
C ASN A 118 12.30 -42.34 -28.05
#